data_AF-A0A840FH96-F1
#
_entry.id   AF-A0A840FH96-F1
#
_cell.length_a   1.000
_cell.length_b   1.000
_cell.length_c   1.000
_cell.angle_alpha   90.00
_cell.angle_beta   90.00
_cell.angle_gamma   90.00
#
_symmetry.space_group_name_H-M   'P 1'
#
loop_
_entity.id
_entity.type
_entity.pdbx_description
1 polymer ?
#
loop_
_entity_poly.entity_id
_entity_poly.type
_entity_poly.pdbx_seq_one_letter_code
_entity_poly.pdbx_strand_id
1 'polypeptide(L)'
;MAGLERLSSDELRTKWRRLTGSPVPRMSLSLLPLALAWEIQARAFGGLSRETRRTLDQLASARTRTTSVSPGMRLVREWNGRAHVVVVGDDG
;
A
#
# COMPACT_ATOMS: atom_id res chain seq x y z
N MET A 1 10.23 22.29 -0.76
CA MET A 1 10.34 21.20 0.23
C MET A 1 11.55 21.33 1.17
N ALA A 2 12.09 22.54 1.42
CA ALA A 2 13.43 22.70 2.03
C ALA A 2 13.46 22.97 3.55
N GLY A 3 12.40 22.63 4.30
CA GLY A 3 12.29 22.96 5.73
C GLY A 3 12.34 21.77 6.69
N LEU A 4 12.02 20.56 6.22
CA LEU A 4 11.94 19.37 7.08
C LEU A 4 13.33 18.75 7.34
N GLU A 5 14.29 18.98 6.44
CA GLU A 5 15.66 18.44 6.52
C GLU A 5 16.50 19.10 7.63
N ARG A 6 16.05 20.24 8.15
CA ARG A 6 16.71 21.00 9.23
C ARG A 6 16.11 20.74 10.61
N LEU A 7 15.00 20.02 10.70
CA LEU A 7 14.36 19.72 11.98
C LEU A 7 15.08 18.55 12.64
N SER A 8 15.26 18.66 13.96
CA SER A 8 15.82 17.58 14.75
C SER A 8 14.89 16.35 14.73
N SER A 9 15.46 15.18 14.97
CA SER A 9 14.73 13.90 15.00
C SER A 9 13.54 13.91 15.97
N ASP A 10 13.63 14.66 17.08
CA ASP A 10 12.54 14.79 18.06
C ASP A 10 11.40 15.68 17.55
N GLU A 11 11.74 16.81 16.93
CA GLU A 11 10.75 17.71 16.32
C GLU A 11 9.97 17.02 15.19
N LEU A 12 10.66 16.21 14.38
CA LEU A 12 10.01 15.40 13.34
C LEU A 12 9.03 14.38 13.94
N ARG A 13 9.39 13.72 15.04
CA ARG A 13 8.50 12.77 15.75
C ARG A 13 7.29 13.48 16.36
N THR A 14 7.49 14.64 16.95
CA THR A 14 6.41 15.46 17.52
C THR A 14 5.47 15.97 16.43
N LYS A 15 6.02 16.44 15.30
CA LYS A 15 5.24 16.87 14.14
C LYS A 15 4.47 15.72 13.52
N TRP A 16 5.07 14.52 13.41
CA TRP A 16 4.39 13.31 12.95
C TRP A 16 3.19 12.98 13.83
N ARG A 17 3.39 12.85 15.15
CA ARG A 17 2.30 12.58 16.11
C ARG A 17 1.16 13.59 15.99
N ARG A 18 1.48 14.87 15.78
CA ARG A 18 0.47 15.93 15.59
C ARG A 18 -0.31 15.78 14.28
N LEU A 19 0.34 15.32 13.20
CA LEU A 19 -0.28 15.20 11.87
C LEU A 19 -1.08 13.90 11.71
N THR A 20 -0.51 12.77 12.11
CA THR A 20 -1.10 11.43 11.91
C THR A 20 -1.80 10.87 13.15
N GLY A 21 -1.65 11.49 14.32
CA GLY A 21 -2.22 10.99 15.58
C GLY A 21 -1.58 9.69 16.10
N SER A 22 -0.55 9.19 15.42
CA SER A 22 0.08 7.89 15.70
C SER A 22 1.57 8.06 16.02
N PRO A 23 2.17 7.15 16.79
CA PRO A 23 3.62 7.14 16.95
C PRO A 23 4.31 6.88 15.60
N VAL A 24 5.56 7.33 15.47
CA VAL A 24 6.36 7.06 14.27
C VAL A 24 6.53 5.55 14.11
N PRO A 25 6.18 4.96 12.95
CA PRO A 25 6.43 3.54 12.68
C PRO A 25 7.91 3.20 12.79
N ARG A 26 8.26 1.91 12.88
CA ARG A 26 9.67 1.48 12.81
C ARG A 26 10.24 1.76 11.42
N MET A 27 10.76 2.96 11.20
CA MET A 27 11.39 3.41 9.97
C MET A 27 12.64 4.22 10.27
N SER A 28 13.55 4.31 9.30
CA SER A 28 14.73 5.17 9.40
C SER A 28 14.33 6.63 9.56
N LEU A 29 15.02 7.38 10.42
CA LEU A 29 14.75 8.81 10.65
C LEU A 29 14.88 9.64 9.38
N SER A 30 15.73 9.22 8.44
CA SER A 30 15.86 9.82 7.11
C SER A 30 14.58 9.73 6.25
N LEU A 31 13.70 8.77 6.52
CA LEU A 31 12.41 8.62 5.82
C LEU A 31 11.30 9.46 6.46
N LEU A 32 11.49 9.92 7.70
CA LEU A 32 10.47 10.66 8.44
C LEU A 32 10.14 12.03 7.80
N PRO A 33 11.10 12.83 7.31
CA PRO A 33 10.83 14.04 6.52
C PRO A 33 10.00 13.76 5.26
N LEU A 34 10.32 12.68 4.54
CA LEU A 34 9.61 12.29 3.33
C LEU A 34 8.17 11.85 3.64
N ALA A 35 7.99 11.06 4.69
CA ALA A 35 6.67 10.63 5.15
C ALA A 35 5.82 11.84 5.60
N LEU A 36 6.42 12.81 6.30
CA LEU A 36 5.75 14.07 6.66
C LEU A 36 5.37 14.91 5.44
N ALA A 37 6.25 15.02 4.45
CA ALA A 37 5.96 15.75 3.22
C ALA A 37 4.78 15.09 2.48
N TRP A 38 4.77 13.75 2.42
CA TRP A 38 3.69 12.99 1.82
C TRP A 38 2.36 13.19 2.54
N GLU A 39 2.32 13.15 3.88
CA GLU A 39 1.10 13.40 4.66
C GLU A 39 0.51 14.80 4.38
N ILE A 40 1.38 15.81 4.32
CA ILE A 40 0.97 17.19 3.99
C ILE A 40 0.39 17.26 2.57
N GLN A 41 1.05 16.63 1.60
CA GLN A 41 0.57 16.57 0.22
C GLN A 41 -0.75 15.80 0.10
N ALA A 42 -0.85 14.65 0.75
CA ALA A 42 -2.05 13.82 0.75
C ALA A 42 -3.26 14.57 1.30
N ARG A 43 -3.07 15.36 2.37
CA ARG A 43 -4.14 16.19 2.94
C ARG A 43 -4.58 17.33 2.00
N ALA A 44 -3.67 17.89 1.22
CA ALA A 44 -3.97 18.97 0.28
C ALA A 44 -4.55 18.48 -1.05
N PHE A 45 -4.10 17.33 -1.56
CA PHE A 45 -4.39 16.85 -2.91
C PHE A 45 -5.22 15.55 -2.95
N GLY A 46 -5.69 15.03 -1.81
CA GLY A 46 -6.62 13.89 -1.76
C GLY A 46 -5.97 12.51 -1.56
N GLY A 47 -4.65 12.44 -1.35
CA GLY A 47 -3.95 11.21 -0.97
C GLY A 47 -3.89 10.14 -2.08
N LEU A 48 -3.87 8.86 -1.68
CA LEU A 48 -3.86 7.74 -2.63
C LEU A 48 -5.25 7.56 -3.24
N SER A 49 -5.28 7.25 -4.55
CA SER A 49 -6.51 6.81 -5.20
C SER A 49 -7.05 5.52 -4.56
N ARG A 50 -8.37 5.29 -4.69
CA ARG A 50 -9.01 4.06 -4.19
C ARG A 50 -8.37 2.79 -4.76
N GLU A 51 -8.01 2.82 -6.05
CA GLU A 51 -7.36 1.69 -6.72
C GLU A 51 -5.96 1.45 -6.14
N THR A 52 -5.15 2.50 -6.02
CA THR A 52 -3.80 2.39 -5.44
C THR A 52 -3.86 1.85 -4.02
N ARG A 53 -4.78 2.35 -3.19
CA ARG A 53 -4.99 1.85 -1.81
C ARG A 53 -5.40 0.37 -1.81
N ARG A 54 -6.35 -0.01 -2.65
CA ARG A 54 -6.80 -1.41 -2.77
C ARG A 54 -5.66 -2.35 -3.18
N THR A 55 -4.79 -1.92 -4.08
CA THR A 55 -3.62 -2.69 -4.50
C THR A 55 -2.61 -2.86 -3.37
N LEU A 56 -2.35 -1.80 -2.59
CA LEU A 56 -1.48 -1.88 -1.41
C LEU A 56 -2.05 -2.80 -0.33
N ASP A 57 -3.35 -2.73 -0.06
CA ASP A 57 -4.02 -3.61 0.91
C ASP A 57 -3.97 -5.09 0.48
N GLN A 58 -4.11 -5.38 -0.81
CA GLN A 58 -3.93 -6.74 -1.35
C GLN A 58 -2.50 -7.24 -1.16
N LEU A 59 -1.50 -6.40 -1.44
CA LEU A 59 -0.09 -6.75 -1.25
C LEU A 59 0.24 -7.00 0.23
N ALA A 60 -0.25 -6.14 1.12
CA ALA A 60 -0.01 -6.26 2.56
C ALA A 60 -0.68 -7.50 3.17
N SER A 61 -1.84 -7.90 2.67
CA SER A 61 -2.57 -9.08 3.16
C SER A 61 -2.04 -10.42 2.61
N ALA A 62 -0.96 -10.41 1.82
CA ALA A 62 -0.44 -11.57 1.09
C ALA A 62 -1.53 -12.31 0.27
N ARG A 63 -2.65 -11.63 -0.01
CA ARG A 63 -3.68 -12.14 -0.92
C ARG A 63 -3.08 -12.08 -2.31
N THR A 64 -3.05 -13.22 -2.97
CA THR A 64 -2.59 -13.36 -4.36
C THR A 64 -3.15 -12.21 -5.19
N ARG A 65 -2.28 -11.48 -5.91
CA ARG A 65 -2.74 -10.46 -6.87
C ARG A 65 -3.80 -11.08 -7.75
N THR A 66 -4.92 -10.39 -7.90
CA THR A 66 -5.90 -10.75 -8.93
C THR A 66 -5.28 -10.37 -10.27
N THR A 67 -4.48 -11.26 -10.85
CA THR A 67 -3.95 -11.12 -12.20
C THR A 67 -5.13 -11.22 -13.17
N SER A 68 -5.19 -10.31 -14.13
CA SER A 68 -6.10 -10.43 -15.27
C SER A 68 -5.91 -11.79 -15.91
N VAL A 69 -7.00 -12.55 -16.06
CA VAL A 69 -6.94 -13.90 -16.57
C VAL A 69 -6.58 -13.85 -18.05
N SER A 70 -5.55 -14.60 -18.44
CA SER A 70 -5.14 -14.73 -19.85
C SER A 70 -5.63 -16.06 -20.42
N PRO A 71 -5.95 -16.12 -21.73
CA PRO A 71 -6.18 -17.38 -22.43
C PRO A 71 -5.07 -18.39 -22.14
N GLY A 72 -5.45 -19.63 -21.85
CA GLY A 72 -4.54 -20.71 -21.46
C GLY A 72 -4.18 -20.78 -19.97
N MET A 73 -4.60 -19.81 -19.14
CA MET A 73 -4.40 -19.87 -17.69
C MET A 73 -5.24 -20.99 -17.06
N ARG A 74 -4.64 -21.76 -16.16
CA ARG A 74 -5.34 -22.78 -15.36
C ARG A 74 -5.64 -22.24 -13.97
N LEU A 75 -6.92 -22.03 -13.68
CA LEU A 75 -7.42 -21.64 -12.36
C LEU A 75 -7.73 -22.89 -11.56
N VAL A 76 -7.03 -23.10 -10.45
CA VAL A 76 -7.26 -24.23 -9.55
C VAL A 76 -7.94 -23.71 -8.28
N ARG A 77 -9.09 -24.28 -7.92
CA ARG A 77 -9.80 -23.98 -6.67
C ARG A 77 -10.19 -25.26 -5.98
N GLU A 78 -9.86 -25.40 -4.71
CA GLU A 78 -10.35 -26.50 -3.89
C GLU A 78 -11.70 -26.15 -3.26
N TRP A 79 -12.65 -27.07 -3.39
CA TRP A 79 -13.96 -26.99 -2.74
C TRP A 79 -14.37 -28.37 -2.22
N ASN A 80 -14.75 -28.42 -0.94
CA ASN A 80 -15.14 -29.65 -0.24
C ASN A 80 -14.14 -30.81 -0.39
N GLY A 81 -12.84 -30.51 -0.34
CA GLY A 81 -11.76 -31.51 -0.49
C GLY A 81 -11.52 -31.98 -1.93
N ARG A 82 -12.15 -31.36 -2.93
CA ARG A 82 -11.94 -31.66 -4.36
C ARG A 82 -11.32 -30.46 -5.06
N ALA A 83 -10.20 -30.68 -5.75
CA ALA A 83 -9.59 -29.67 -6.61
C ALA A 83 -10.37 -29.55 -7.94
N HIS A 84 -10.85 -28.35 -8.24
CA HIS A 84 -11.44 -27.99 -9.52
C HIS A 84 -10.43 -27.20 -10.35
N VAL A 85 -10.17 -27.64 -11.57
CA VAL A 85 -9.27 -26.97 -12.52
C VAL A 85 -10.11 -26.42 -13.68
N VAL A 86 -10.07 -25.10 -13.87
CA VAL A 86 -10.72 -24.40 -14.99
C VAL A 86 -9.62 -23.89 -15.92
N VAL A 87 -9.74 -24.14 -17.21
CA VAL A 87 -8.85 -23.57 -18.23
C VAL A 87 -9.57 -22.40 -18.88
N VAL A 88 -8.89 -21.25 -18.94
CA VAL A 88 -9.44 -20.04 -19.56
C VAL A 88 -9.27 -20.16 -21.07
N GLY A 89 -10.37 -20.11 -21.81
CA GLY A 89 -10.37 -20.15 -23.27
C GLY A 89 -9.97 -18.81 -23.87
N ASP A 90 -9.84 -18.76 -25.20
CA ASP A 90 -9.53 -17.53 -25.94
C ASP A 90 -10.64 -16.46 -25.79
N ASP A 91 -11.87 -16.91 -25.53
CA ASP A 91 -13.05 -16.06 -25.34
C ASP A 91 -13.21 -15.48 -23.92
N GLY A 92 -12.25 -15.74 -23.01
CA GLY A 92 -12.19 -15.16 -21.65
C GLY A 92 -12.88 -15.95 -20.54
#